data_AF-A0A2S9FEM4-F1
#
_entry.id   AF-A0A2S9FEM4-F1
#
_cell.length_a   1.000
_cell.length_b   1.000
_cell.length_c   1.000
_cell.angle_alpha   90.00
_cell.angle_beta   90.00
_cell.angle_gamma   90.00
#
_symmetry.space_group_name_H-M   'P 1'
#
loop_
_entity.id
_entity.type
_entity.pdbx_description
1 polymer ?
#
loop_
_entity_poly.entity_id
_entity_poly.type
_entity_poly.pdbx_seq_one_letter_code
_entity_poly.pdbx_strand_id
1 'polypeptide(L)'
;AEIIRGAIQSIPKGQWEASETIGLNYVSTLRRIILPQATRVAVPPLSNTLISLVKDTSLASTILVTELLRQAQIVAAPTFEFFALYGTAAVYYWVICLALSFGQARFERRLERYVAK
;
A
#
# COMPACT_ATOMS: atom_id res chain seq x y z
N ALA A 1 -9.02 -7.41 8.72
CA ALA A 1 -8.75 -8.84 9.01
C ALA A 1 -9.42 -9.81 8.02
N GLU A 2 -10.33 -9.35 7.15
CA GLU A 2 -11.04 -10.17 6.16
C GLU A 2 -10.13 -10.93 5.18
N ILE A 3 -9.09 -10.27 4.66
CA ILE A 3 -8.21 -10.83 3.62
C ILE A 3 -7.44 -12.06 4.13
N ILE A 4 -6.92 -11.99 5.35
CA ILE A 4 -6.21 -13.10 5.99
C ILE A 4 -7.17 -14.27 6.24
N ARG A 5 -8.38 -13.98 6.73
CA ARG A 5 -9.43 -14.98 6.95
C ARG A 5 -9.85 -15.66 5.65
N GLY A 6 -10.06 -14.88 4.58
CA GLY A 6 -10.40 -15.38 3.25
C GLY A 6 -9.27 -16.22 2.65
N ALA A 7 -8.01 -15.84 2.85
CA ALA A 7 -6.87 -16.60 2.35
C ALA A 7 -6.64 -17.93 3.10
N ILE A 8 -7.04 -18.02 4.37
CA ILE A 8 -7.04 -19.29 5.11
C ILE A 8 -8.21 -20.17 4.63
N GLN A 9 -9.39 -19.58 4.40
CA GLN A 9 -10.57 -20.30 3.91
C GLN A 9 -10.45 -20.77 2.46
N SER A 10 -9.61 -20.13 1.63
CA SER A 10 -9.36 -20.56 0.26
C SER A 10 -8.52 -21.83 0.15
N ILE A 11 -7.94 -22.32 1.25
CA ILE A 11 -7.15 -23.54 1.24
C ILE A 11 -8.08 -24.75 1.11
N PRO A 12 -7.80 -25.68 0.18
CA PRO A 12 -8.63 -26.87 -0.01
C PRO A 12 -8.79 -27.67 1.28
N LYS A 13 -10.02 -28.10 1.58
CA LYS A 13 -10.32 -28.95 2.74
C LYS A 13 -9.48 -30.23 2.79
N GLY A 14 -9.10 -30.78 1.62
CA GLY A 14 -8.21 -31.94 1.54
C GLY A 14 -6.85 -31.76 2.21
N GLN A 15 -6.32 -30.53 2.33
CA GLN A 15 -5.08 -30.27 3.08
C GLN A 15 -5.29 -30.39 4.60
N TRP A 16 -6.48 -30.04 5.07
CA TRP A 16 -6.88 -30.21 6.47
C TRP A 16 -7.13 -31.69 6.78
N GLU A 17 -7.87 -32.39 5.92
CA GLU A 17 -8.17 -33.81 6.08
C GLU A 17 -6.91 -34.68 5.96
N ALA A 18 -5.99 -34.36 5.04
CA ALA A 18 -4.73 -35.08 4.89
C ALA A 18 -3.81 -34.91 6.10
N SER A 19 -3.78 -33.72 6.70
CA SER A 19 -2.98 -33.44 7.90
C SER A 19 -3.53 -34.11 9.15
N GLU A 20 -4.85 -34.21 9.26
CA GLU A 20 -5.53 -34.99 10.30
C GLU A 20 -5.26 -36.50 10.12
N THR A 21 -5.31 -37.01 8.89
CA THR A 21 -5.05 -38.43 8.58
C THR A 21 -3.62 -38.86 8.95
N ILE A 22 -2.63 -37.98 8.81
CA ILE A 22 -1.24 -38.24 9.23
C ILE A 22 -0.98 -37.90 10.71
N GLY A 23 -2.03 -37.60 11.49
CA GLY A 23 -1.95 -37.39 12.94
C GLY A 23 -1.31 -36.06 13.36
N LEU A 24 -1.31 -35.03 12.50
CA LEU A 24 -0.80 -33.73 12.90
C LEU A 24 -1.79 -33.01 13.83
N ASN A 25 -1.27 -32.44 14.92
CA ASN A 25 -2.04 -31.55 15.78
C ASN A 25 -2.35 -30.23 15.04
N TYR A 26 -3.47 -29.59 15.39
CA TYR A 26 -4.00 -28.38 14.76
C TYR A 26 -2.94 -27.27 14.60
N VAL A 27 -2.14 -27.01 15.63
CA VAL A 27 -1.09 -25.98 15.59
C VAL A 27 0.02 -26.31 14.59
N SER A 28 0.39 -27.59 14.48
CA SER A 28 1.39 -28.07 13.53
C SER A 28 0.88 -27.99 12.10
N THR A 29 -0.38 -28.39 11.88
CA THR A 29 -1.09 -28.25 10.60
C THR A 29 -1.15 -26.78 10.17
N LEU A 30 -1.58 -25.90 11.07
CA LEU A 30 -1.69 -24.48 10.81
C LEU A 30 -0.32 -23.89 10.40
N ARG A 31 0.74 -24.17 11.17
CA ARG A 31 2.05 -23.54 10.98
C ARG A 31 2.86 -24.11 9.81
N ARG A 32 2.78 -25.42 9.56
CA ARG A 32 3.60 -26.09 8.51
C ARG A 32 2.92 -26.23 7.16
N ILE A 33 1.58 -26.28 7.12
CA ILE A 33 0.85 -26.60 5.89
C ILE A 33 0.04 -25.38 5.46
N ILE A 34 -0.77 -24.84 6.36
CA ILE A 34 -1.84 -23.90 6.01
C ILE A 34 -1.33 -22.48 5.91
N LEU A 35 -0.60 -21.98 6.92
CA LEU A 35 -0.01 -20.63 6.90
C LEU A 35 0.89 -20.37 5.67
N PRO A 36 1.81 -21.28 5.28
CA PRO A 36 2.62 -21.08 4.07
C PRO A 36 1.80 -21.00 2.78
N GLN A 37 0.70 -21.74 2.69
CA GLN A 37 -0.20 -21.71 1.52
C GLN A 37 -1.08 -20.46 1.54
N ALA A 38 -1.65 -20.12 2.71
CA ALA A 38 -2.51 -18.96 2.91
C ALA A 38 -1.74 -17.67 2.66
N THR A 39 -0.47 -17.60 3.08
CA THR A 39 0.36 -16.41 2.85
C THR A 39 0.60 -16.17 1.35
N ARG A 40 0.86 -17.20 0.55
CA ARG A 40 0.97 -17.06 -0.92
C ARG A 40 -0.30 -16.51 -1.55
N VAL A 41 -1.47 -16.88 -1.05
CA VAL A 41 -2.78 -16.40 -1.54
C VAL A 41 -3.13 -15.02 -0.98
N ALA A 42 -2.73 -14.70 0.25
CA ALA A 42 -3.02 -13.43 0.92
C ALA A 42 -2.15 -12.27 0.44
N VAL A 43 -0.92 -12.54 0.00
CA VAL A 43 0.07 -11.51 -0.39
C VAL A 43 -0.42 -10.61 -1.53
N PRO A 44 -0.96 -11.13 -2.65
CA PRO A 44 -1.47 -10.27 -3.74
C PRO A 44 -2.57 -9.29 -3.31
N PRO A 45 -3.68 -9.72 -2.65
CA PRO A 45 -4.72 -8.79 -2.22
C PRO A 45 -4.26 -7.86 -1.10
N LEU A 46 -3.43 -8.31 -0.15
CA LEU A 46 -2.85 -7.44 0.87
C LEU A 46 -2.00 -6.31 0.26
N SER A 47 -1.24 -6.62 -0.79
CA SER A 47 -0.44 -5.63 -1.52
C SER A 47 -1.33 -4.60 -2.22
N ASN A 48 -2.44 -5.04 -2.81
CA ASN A 48 -3.41 -4.14 -3.43
C ASN A 48 -4.09 -3.23 -2.39
N THR A 49 -4.46 -3.77 -1.23
CA THR A 49 -5.00 -2.96 -0.13
C THR A 49 -3.98 -1.97 0.42
N LEU A 50 -2.70 -2.36 0.51
CA LEU A 50 -1.60 -1.45 0.88
C LEU A 50 -1.46 -0.30 -0.12
N ILE A 51 -1.54 -0.58 -1.42
CA ILE A 51 -1.52 0.45 -2.47
C ILE A 51 -2.73 1.38 -2.34
N SER A 52 -3.91 0.83 -2.06
CA SER A 52 -5.12 1.63 -1.82
C SER A 52 -4.96 2.52 -0.59
N LEU A 53 -4.40 1.99 0.51
CA LEU A 53 -4.10 2.78 1.72
C LEU A 53 -3.06 3.87 1.47
N VAL A 54 -2.07 3.60 0.61
CA VAL A 54 -1.10 4.62 0.17
C VAL A 54 -1.81 5.70 -0.67
N LYS A 55 -2.77 5.34 -1.54
CA LYS A 55 -3.62 6.30 -2.26
C LYS A 55 -4.54 7.09 -1.34
N ASP A 56 -5.11 6.45 -0.33
CA ASP A 56 -5.90 7.12 0.71
C ASP A 56 -5.01 8.07 1.52
N THR A 57 -3.71 7.74 1.68
CA THR A 57 -2.70 8.67 2.20
C THR A 57 -2.39 9.78 1.20
N SER A 58 -2.43 9.53 -0.12
CA SER A 58 -2.36 10.57 -1.14
C SER A 58 -3.52 11.57 -1.05
N LEU A 59 -4.65 11.24 -0.41
CA LEU A 59 -5.70 12.21 -0.05
C LEU A 59 -5.13 13.31 0.86
N ALA A 60 -4.15 12.99 1.72
CA ALA A 60 -3.38 13.99 2.48
C ALA A 60 -2.49 14.85 1.56
N SER A 61 -1.96 14.30 0.47
CA SER A 61 -1.28 15.08 -0.58
C SER A 61 -2.26 16.03 -1.27
N THR A 62 -3.50 15.62 -1.52
CA THR A 62 -4.53 16.50 -2.09
C THR A 62 -4.83 17.65 -1.13
N ILE A 63 -4.98 17.39 0.17
CA ILE A 63 -5.16 18.42 1.20
C ILE A 63 -3.96 19.39 1.24
N LEU A 64 -2.74 18.85 1.13
CA LEU A 64 -1.51 19.63 1.11
C LEU A 64 -1.44 20.56 -0.11
N VAL A 65 -1.90 20.10 -1.28
CA VAL A 65 -2.00 20.91 -2.51
C VAL A 65 -2.98 22.05 -2.34
N THR A 66 -4.17 21.78 -1.78
CA THR A 66 -5.17 22.80 -1.55
C THR A 66 -4.65 23.87 -0.59
N GLU A 67 -3.96 23.48 0.47
CA GLU A 67 -3.36 24.44 1.41
C GLU A 67 -2.21 25.22 0.77
N LEU A 68 -1.34 24.57 -0.02
CA LEU A 68 -0.23 25.24 -0.72
C LEU A 68 -0.74 26.29 -1.72
N LEU A 69 -1.76 25.95 -2.51
CA LEU A 69 -2.43 26.88 -3.43
C LEU A 69 -3.11 28.03 -2.69
N ARG A 70 -3.74 27.74 -1.55
CA ARG A 70 -4.37 28.76 -0.70
C ARG A 70 -3.34 29.74 -0.13
N GLN A 71 -2.21 29.23 0.35
CA GLN A 71 -1.11 30.07 0.84
C GLN A 71 -0.50 30.91 -0.29
N ALA A 72 -0.29 30.32 -1.48
CA ALA A 72 0.18 31.04 -2.65
C ALA A 72 -0.78 32.19 -3.03
N GLN A 73 -2.09 31.99 -2.95
CA GLN A 73 -3.08 33.03 -3.19
C GLN A 73 -3.04 34.15 -2.13
N ILE A 74 -2.90 33.81 -0.84
CA ILE A 74 -2.82 34.79 0.25
C ILE A 74 -1.59 35.69 0.09
N VAL A 75 -0.45 35.12 -0.32
CA VAL A 75 0.80 35.87 -0.54
C VAL A 75 0.80 36.62 -1.88
N ALA A 76 0.10 36.10 -2.90
CA ALA A 76 -0.03 36.75 -4.20
C ALA A 76 -1.04 37.91 -4.20
N ALA A 77 -2.05 37.87 -3.34
CA ALA A 77 -3.07 38.92 -3.23
C ALA A 77 -2.51 40.34 -2.99
N PRO A 78 -1.49 40.56 -2.13
CA PRO A 78 -0.88 41.88 -1.97
C PRO A 78 0.20 42.22 -3.01
N THR A 79 0.84 41.22 -3.64
CA THR A 79 1.98 41.42 -4.56
C THR A 79 1.58 41.42 -6.04
N PHE A 80 0.38 40.95 -6.38
CA PHE A 80 -0.13 40.71 -7.74
C PHE A 80 0.75 39.78 -8.61
N GLU A 81 1.79 39.14 -8.04
CA GLU A 81 2.68 38.22 -8.73
C GLU A 81 2.19 36.77 -8.71
N PHE A 82 0.98 36.54 -9.21
CA PHE A 82 0.36 35.21 -9.22
C PHE A 82 1.18 34.17 -10.00
N PHE A 83 1.76 34.55 -11.13
CA PHE A 83 2.49 33.60 -11.99
C PHE A 83 3.75 33.05 -11.32
N ALA A 84 4.52 33.90 -10.64
CA ALA A 84 5.74 33.50 -9.94
C ALA A 84 5.42 32.60 -8.73
N LEU A 85 4.40 32.96 -7.93
CA LEU A 85 3.97 32.23 -6.73
C LEU A 85 3.32 30.88 -7.04
N TYR A 86 2.51 30.79 -8.10
CA TYR A 86 2.00 29.49 -8.56
C TYR A 86 3.13 28.63 -9.15
N GLY A 87 4.13 29.24 -9.79
CA GLY A 87 5.33 28.54 -10.26
C GLY A 87 6.11 27.90 -9.11
N THR A 88 6.36 28.64 -8.02
CA THR A 88 7.01 28.09 -6.82
C THR A 88 6.17 26.99 -6.16
N ALA A 89 4.85 27.18 -6.05
CA ALA A 89 3.95 26.16 -5.52
C ALA A 89 3.98 24.88 -6.37
N ALA A 90 3.99 25.00 -7.70
CA ALA A 90 4.10 23.86 -8.61
C ALA A 90 5.43 23.12 -8.43
N VAL A 91 6.54 23.83 -8.25
CA VAL A 91 7.86 23.21 -7.97
C VAL A 91 7.85 22.47 -6.64
N TYR A 92 7.31 23.06 -5.57
CA TYR A 92 7.17 22.39 -4.27
C TYR A 92 6.33 21.12 -4.37
N TYR A 93 5.19 21.21 -5.05
CA TYR A 93 4.34 20.04 -5.27
C TYR A 93 5.05 18.97 -6.09
N TRP A 94 5.76 19.36 -7.15
CA TRP A 94 6.51 18.44 -7.99
C TRP A 94 7.59 17.69 -7.21
N VAL A 95 8.35 18.38 -6.34
CA VAL A 95 9.36 17.76 -5.46
C VAL A 95 8.72 16.75 -4.52
N ILE A 96 7.58 17.06 -3.93
CA ILE A 96 6.85 16.15 -3.03
C ILE A 96 6.37 14.91 -3.80
N CYS A 97 5.77 15.09 -4.99
CA CYS A 97 5.38 13.99 -5.86
C CYS A 97 6.56 13.11 -6.26
N LEU A 98 7.72 13.71 -6.53
CA LEU A 98 8.94 12.99 -6.92
C LEU A 98 9.50 12.19 -5.74
N ALA A 99 9.52 12.76 -4.54
CA ALA A 99 9.92 12.08 -3.31
C ALA A 99 8.99 10.89 -2.98
N LEU A 100 7.67 11.09 -3.09
CA LEU A 100 6.68 10.03 -2.90
C LEU A 100 6.80 8.94 -3.97
N SER A 101 6.95 9.31 -5.24
CA SER A 101 7.12 8.34 -6.34
C SER A 101 8.41 7.53 -6.18
N PHE A 102 9.49 8.15 -5.72
CA PHE A 102 10.74 7.45 -5.43
C PHE A 102 10.60 6.50 -4.23
N GLY A 103 9.92 6.94 -3.17
CA GLY A 103 9.57 6.11 -2.02
C GLY A 103 8.72 4.91 -2.44
N GLN A 104 7.73 5.13 -3.29
CA GLN A 104 6.86 4.09 -3.83
C GLN A 104 7.66 3.08 -4.68
N ALA A 105 8.46 3.55 -5.65
CA ALA A 105 9.29 2.68 -6.48
C ALA A 105 10.32 1.87 -5.68
N ARG A 106 10.83 2.42 -4.57
CA ARG A 106 11.73 1.73 -3.64
C ARG A 106 10.99 0.61 -2.88
N PHE A 107 9.75 0.86 -2.47
CA PHE A 107 8.89 -0.08 -1.78
C PHE A 107 8.40 -1.20 -2.71
N GLU A 108 8.04 -0.83 -3.93
CA GLU A 108 7.59 -1.73 -5.00
C GLU A 108 8.70 -2.71 -5.40
N ARG A 109 9.93 -2.21 -5.61
CA ARG A 109 11.12 -3.07 -5.85
C ARG A 109 11.49 -3.97 -4.68
N ARG A 110 11.11 -3.61 -3.45
CA ARG A 110 11.29 -4.46 -2.26
C ARG A 110 10.21 -5.54 -2.20
N LEU A 111 8.98 -5.22 -2.58
CA LEU A 111 7.85 -6.17 -2.63
C LEU A 111 7.92 -7.13 -3.83
N GLU A 112 8.34 -6.67 -5.01
CA GLU A 112 8.49 -7.50 -6.23
C GLU A 112 9.45 -8.68 -6.01
N ARG A 113 10.49 -8.51 -5.19
CA ARG A 113 11.40 -9.62 -4.82
C ARG A 113 10.71 -10.76 -4.06
N TYR A 114 9.53 -10.52 -3.49
CA TYR A 114 8.71 -11.53 -2.83
C TYR A 114 7.59 -12.09 -3.71
N VAL A 115 7.30 -11.45 -4.85
CA VAL A 115 6.29 -11.92 -5.83
C VAL A 115 6.90 -12.84 -6.90
N ALA A 116 8.20 -12.72 -7.18
CA ALA A 116 8.87 -13.48 -8.23
C ALA A 116 9.58 -14.78 -7.76
N LYS A 117 9.22 -15.37 -6.61
CA LYS A 117 9.76 -16.68 -6.18
C LYS A 117 8.73 -17.59 -5.52
#